data_AF-A0A3D3ZLM2-F1
#
_entry.id   AF-A0A3D3ZLM2-F1
#
_cell.length_a   1.000
_cell.length_b   1.000
_cell.length_c   1.000
_cell.angle_alpha   90.00
_cell.angle_beta   90.00
_cell.angle_gamma   90.00
#
_symmetry.space_group_name_H-M   'P 1'
#
loop_
_entity.id
_entity.type
_entity.pdbx_description
1 polymer ?
#
loop_
_entity_poly.entity_id
_entity_poly.type
_entity_poly.pdbx_seq_one_letter_code
_entity_poly.pdbx_strand_id
1 'polypeptide(L)'
;PLVAPTHVTASFAEFLGFLIGDGNIHVSKNAIGYTTGDRELADRYAQLVLELFAIEALPTWDDRTVNGKGGRWRVVFYSANVLDLLQSLGIDLRAKARQKRIPSVILRSPKAVVSAFLRAYFDCDGCASIKEGVILSTFSEDIAQALQVLLLNYGILTRRYGPNVRIKSMSAHVFADEINFGLVRKREKLDRYLTSHRWFLNEDPTDEVVSIEHGVADVYDITVDHSHHYVANGMVHHNSLWHSRIMRQLGDLGVITDSETIEFAQLHSGVLSPSSTSLNPYYLGFKMLEDIERRWDNPTKEEQEKLGRKPGMGHQKIFEVRELDNDVSFLRNYLTEDLIKDLDLYLFKKDGDEWVISEKNWEKVRDGIVASMTNFGYPYLVIDNGDYRGNRELYIKHMFEGQELDLNYAEKTLQHVYTMWGRPVHIETVYEGKRILLTYDGERNSKSTLEK
;
A
#
# COMPACT_ATOMS: atom_id res chain seq x y z
N PRO A 1 -38.42 -20.60 2.14
CA PRO A 1 -37.45 -19.97 1.22
C PRO A 1 -36.81 -18.76 1.91
N LEU A 2 -35.52 -18.83 2.21
CA LEU A 2 -34.80 -17.68 2.76
C LEU A 2 -34.59 -16.67 1.62
N VAL A 3 -34.95 -15.41 1.82
CA VAL A 3 -34.54 -14.35 0.90
C VAL A 3 -33.16 -13.90 1.38
N ALA A 4 -32.10 -14.33 0.70
CA ALA A 4 -30.76 -13.83 1.00
C ALA A 4 -30.59 -12.43 0.37
N PRO A 5 -29.96 -11.46 1.07
CA PRO A 5 -29.60 -10.19 0.46
C PRO A 5 -28.68 -10.43 -0.74
N THR A 6 -29.02 -9.85 -1.89
CA THR A 6 -28.18 -9.95 -3.10
C THR A 6 -27.01 -8.97 -3.09
N HIS A 7 -27.07 -7.95 -2.23
CA HIS A 7 -26.07 -6.90 -2.06
C HIS A 7 -25.95 -6.55 -0.57
N VAL A 8 -24.80 -6.01 -0.17
CA VAL A 8 -24.60 -5.49 1.19
C VAL A 8 -25.34 -4.16 1.32
N THR A 9 -26.52 -4.19 1.92
CA THR A 9 -27.33 -3.00 2.24
C THR A 9 -26.93 -2.41 3.59
N ALA A 10 -27.36 -1.17 3.87
CA ALA A 10 -27.15 -0.56 5.18
C ALA A 10 -27.77 -1.39 6.32
N SER A 11 -28.97 -1.94 6.14
CA SER A 11 -29.61 -2.82 7.15
C SER A 11 -28.81 -4.10 7.38
N PHE A 12 -28.26 -4.71 6.31
CA PHE A 12 -27.43 -5.90 6.45
C PHE A 12 -26.10 -5.58 7.15
N ALA A 13 -25.50 -4.43 6.85
CA ALA A 13 -24.30 -3.95 7.53
C ALA A 13 -24.56 -3.63 9.01
N GLU A 14 -25.71 -3.05 9.36
CA GLU A 14 -26.16 -2.85 10.74
C GLU A 14 -26.28 -4.18 11.48
N PHE A 15 -26.92 -5.19 10.86
CA PHE A 15 -26.99 -6.56 11.39
C PHE A 15 -25.61 -7.16 11.65
N LEU A 16 -24.67 -6.99 10.71
CA LEU A 16 -23.28 -7.43 10.89
C LEU A 16 -22.57 -6.67 12.00
N GLY A 17 -22.85 -5.38 12.18
CA GLY A 17 -22.29 -4.58 13.28
C GLY A 17 -22.71 -5.13 14.64
N PHE A 18 -24.00 -5.42 14.83
CA PHE A 18 -24.50 -6.08 16.05
C PHE A 18 -23.91 -7.48 16.25
N LEU A 19 -23.79 -8.27 15.18
CA LEU A 19 -23.24 -9.62 15.23
C LEU A 19 -21.76 -9.63 15.64
N ILE A 20 -20.96 -8.73 15.06
CA ILE A 20 -19.52 -8.64 15.33
C ILE A 20 -19.24 -8.06 16.71
N GLY A 21 -20.04 -7.09 17.19
CA GLY A 21 -19.95 -6.59 18.57
C GLY A 21 -20.38 -7.64 19.58
N ASP A 22 -21.67 -7.64 19.90
CA ASP A 22 -22.27 -8.44 20.99
C ASP A 22 -22.98 -9.73 20.53
N GLY A 23 -22.77 -10.15 19.28
CA GLY A 23 -23.34 -11.37 18.74
C GLY A 23 -22.62 -12.65 19.13
N ASN A 24 -23.38 -13.75 19.22
CA ASN A 24 -22.91 -15.10 19.51
C ASN A 24 -23.44 -16.13 18.50
N ILE A 25 -22.58 -17.03 18.04
CA ILE A 25 -22.94 -18.09 17.07
C ILE A 25 -22.71 -19.46 17.70
N HIS A 26 -23.72 -20.33 17.61
CA HIS A 26 -23.63 -21.75 17.98
C HIS A 26 -23.84 -22.62 16.74
N VAL A 27 -22.74 -22.92 16.05
CA VAL A 27 -22.73 -23.66 14.77
C VAL A 27 -23.48 -24.99 14.87
N SER A 28 -23.27 -25.77 15.92
CA SER A 28 -23.93 -27.08 16.08
C SER A 28 -25.45 -27.02 16.27
N LYS A 29 -25.97 -25.87 16.73
CA LYS A 29 -27.40 -25.63 16.93
C LYS A 29 -28.01 -24.80 15.81
N ASN A 30 -27.22 -24.38 14.82
CA ASN A 30 -27.59 -23.37 13.84
C ASN A 30 -28.10 -22.06 14.46
N ALA A 31 -27.69 -21.75 15.69
CA ALA A 31 -28.23 -20.62 16.44
C ALA A 31 -27.36 -19.38 16.28
N ILE A 32 -27.99 -18.26 15.96
CA ILE A 32 -27.38 -16.94 15.87
C ILE A 32 -28.08 -16.07 16.89
N GLY A 33 -27.31 -15.45 17.78
CA GLY A 33 -27.84 -14.65 18.86
C GLY A 33 -27.18 -13.29 18.97
N TYR A 34 -27.90 -12.39 19.61
CA TYR A 34 -27.45 -11.08 20.03
C TYR A 34 -27.90 -10.84 21.47
N THR A 35 -27.01 -10.32 22.31
CA THR A 35 -27.27 -10.13 23.73
C THR A 35 -26.91 -8.71 24.16
N THR A 36 -27.86 -7.95 24.68
CA THR A 36 -27.68 -6.53 25.03
C THR A 36 -28.38 -6.15 26.33
N GLY A 37 -27.92 -5.08 26.98
CA GLY A 37 -28.63 -4.49 28.12
C GLY A 37 -29.80 -3.59 27.71
N ASP A 38 -29.83 -3.14 26.46
CA ASP A 38 -30.78 -2.12 25.98
C ASP A 38 -31.92 -2.77 25.17
N ARG A 39 -33.17 -2.57 25.62
CA ARG A 39 -34.35 -3.12 24.93
C ARG A 39 -34.48 -2.61 23.49
N GLU A 40 -34.18 -1.33 23.27
CA GLU A 40 -34.20 -0.67 21.95
C GLU A 40 -33.33 -1.41 20.92
N LEU A 41 -32.11 -1.79 21.30
CA LEU A 41 -31.22 -2.54 20.41
C LEU A 41 -31.70 -3.96 20.17
N ALA A 42 -32.29 -4.60 21.18
CA ALA A 42 -32.85 -5.94 21.03
C ALA A 42 -34.05 -5.93 20.06
N ASP A 43 -34.94 -4.95 20.19
CA ASP A 43 -36.06 -4.75 19.26
C ASP A 43 -35.57 -4.46 17.85
N ARG A 44 -34.56 -3.59 17.69
CA ARG A 44 -33.97 -3.29 16.38
C ARG A 44 -33.33 -4.52 15.74
N TYR A 45 -32.57 -5.31 16.50
CA TYR A 45 -31.97 -6.53 16.00
C TYR A 45 -33.03 -7.56 15.57
N ALA A 46 -34.09 -7.74 16.36
CA ALA A 46 -35.22 -8.59 15.99
C ALA A 46 -35.90 -8.14 14.69
N GLN A 47 -36.11 -6.83 14.53
CA GLN A 47 -36.65 -6.26 13.30
C GLN A 47 -35.74 -6.53 12.09
N LEU A 48 -34.43 -6.36 12.24
CA LEU A 48 -33.46 -6.66 11.17
C LEU A 48 -33.52 -8.14 10.75
N VAL A 49 -33.65 -9.06 11.71
CA VAL A 49 -33.77 -10.50 11.41
C VAL A 49 -35.05 -10.79 10.61
N LEU A 50 -36.16 -10.13 10.96
CA LEU A 50 -37.40 -10.24 10.22
C LEU A 50 -37.28 -9.65 8.80
N GLU A 51 -36.74 -8.44 8.67
CA GLU A 51 -36.59 -7.75 7.38
C GLU A 51 -35.64 -8.47 6.42
N LEU A 52 -34.50 -8.94 6.93
CA LEU A 52 -33.43 -9.50 6.11
C LEU A 52 -33.66 -10.97 5.78
N PHE A 53 -34.30 -11.73 6.66
CA PHE A 53 -34.37 -13.19 6.54
C PHE A 53 -35.79 -13.75 6.59
N ALA A 54 -36.80 -12.89 6.81
CA ALA A 54 -38.19 -13.28 7.03
C ALA A 54 -38.34 -14.30 8.20
N ILE A 55 -37.53 -14.12 9.25
CA ILE A 55 -37.55 -14.96 10.46
C ILE A 55 -38.00 -14.10 11.64
N GLU A 56 -39.03 -14.55 12.35
CA GLU A 56 -39.46 -13.90 13.58
C GLU A 56 -38.57 -14.32 14.74
N ALA A 57 -37.88 -13.34 15.34
CA ALA A 57 -37.03 -13.54 16.52
C ALA A 57 -37.51 -12.60 17.62
N LEU A 58 -37.96 -13.16 18.75
CA LEU A 58 -38.52 -12.36 19.84
C LEU A 58 -37.44 -12.01 20.87
N PRO A 59 -37.32 -10.74 21.28
CA PRO A 59 -36.45 -10.37 22.38
C PRO A 59 -36.96 -10.91 23.71
N THR A 60 -36.13 -11.69 24.39
CA THR A 60 -36.43 -12.34 25.68
C THR A 60 -35.49 -11.82 26.77
N TRP A 61 -35.99 -11.67 27.99
CA TRP A 61 -35.17 -11.26 29.13
C TRP A 61 -34.54 -12.49 29.80
N ASP A 62 -33.21 -12.50 29.96
CA ASP A 62 -32.46 -13.55 30.65
C ASP A 62 -31.83 -12.96 31.92
N ASP A 63 -32.37 -13.33 33.09
CA ASP A 63 -31.94 -12.87 34.41
C ASP A 63 -30.70 -13.60 34.95
N ARG A 64 -30.27 -14.67 34.28
CA ARG A 64 -29.13 -15.50 34.69
C ARG A 64 -27.79 -14.94 34.26
N THR A 65 -27.76 -13.96 33.35
CA THR A 65 -26.52 -13.52 32.69
C THR A 65 -25.61 -12.64 33.54
N VAL A 66 -26.05 -12.18 34.72
CA VAL A 66 -25.29 -11.20 35.53
C VAL A 66 -25.10 -11.63 36.99
N ASN A 67 -25.08 -12.95 37.28
CA ASN A 67 -24.90 -13.50 38.63
C ASN A 67 -25.78 -12.81 39.70
N GLY A 68 -27.06 -12.55 39.37
CA GLY A 68 -28.02 -11.92 40.28
C GLY A 68 -27.98 -10.38 40.37
N LYS A 69 -27.15 -9.70 39.56
CA LYS A 69 -27.05 -8.21 39.53
C LYS A 69 -27.82 -7.55 38.37
N GLY A 70 -28.73 -8.27 37.75
CA GLY A 70 -29.52 -7.83 36.59
C GLY A 70 -29.67 -8.94 35.54
N GLY A 71 -30.27 -8.60 34.40
CA GLY A 71 -30.43 -9.49 33.24
C GLY A 71 -30.03 -8.79 31.94
N ARG A 72 -30.08 -9.53 30.84
CA ARG A 72 -29.86 -9.01 29.49
C ARG A 72 -30.98 -9.45 28.57
N TRP A 73 -31.30 -8.61 27.58
CA TRP A 73 -32.15 -9.00 26.47
C TRP A 73 -31.37 -9.90 25.51
N ARG A 74 -32.00 -10.99 25.09
CA ARG A 74 -31.47 -11.95 24.14
C ARG A 74 -32.43 -12.10 22.98
N VAL A 75 -31.90 -11.99 21.77
CA VAL A 75 -32.60 -12.30 20.53
C VAL A 75 -31.85 -13.45 19.89
N VAL A 76 -32.52 -14.58 19.68
CA VAL A 76 -31.90 -15.77 19.09
C VAL A 76 -32.81 -16.32 18.00
N PHE A 77 -32.23 -16.63 16.85
CA PHE A 77 -32.90 -17.31 15.75
C PHE A 77 -32.03 -18.44 15.21
N TYR A 78 -32.66 -19.34 14.45
CA TYR A 78 -32.02 -20.57 14.00
C TYR A 78 -32.08 -20.66 12.47
N SER A 79 -30.92 -20.72 11.81
CA SER A 79 -30.86 -20.85 10.35
C SER A 79 -29.49 -21.31 9.87
N ALA A 80 -29.42 -22.51 9.28
CA ALA A 80 -28.21 -23.01 8.62
C ALA A 80 -27.83 -22.12 7.42
N ASN A 81 -28.83 -21.70 6.63
CA ASN A 81 -28.60 -20.86 5.45
C ASN A 81 -27.96 -19.50 5.79
N VAL A 82 -28.31 -18.91 6.95
CA VAL A 82 -27.68 -17.66 7.39
C VAL A 82 -26.25 -17.91 7.85
N LEU A 83 -25.96 -19.04 8.48
CA LEU A 83 -24.58 -19.41 8.81
C LEU A 83 -23.72 -19.60 7.54
N ASP A 84 -24.25 -20.30 6.54
CA ASP A 84 -23.58 -20.50 5.25
C ASP A 84 -23.33 -19.15 4.56
N LEU A 85 -24.30 -18.24 4.59
CA LEU A 85 -24.13 -16.87 4.10
C LEU A 85 -23.00 -16.15 4.83
N LEU A 86 -23.01 -16.13 6.17
CA LEU A 86 -21.97 -15.48 6.96
C LEU A 86 -20.57 -16.05 6.66
N GLN A 87 -20.46 -17.38 6.53
CA GLN A 87 -19.21 -18.05 6.18
C GLN A 87 -18.73 -17.66 4.76
N SER A 88 -19.64 -17.55 3.79
CA SER A 88 -19.34 -17.10 2.42
C SER A 88 -18.80 -15.66 2.35
N LEU A 89 -19.14 -14.83 3.35
CA LEU A 89 -18.63 -13.46 3.49
C LEU A 89 -17.27 -13.41 4.21
N GLY A 90 -16.69 -14.57 4.53
CA GLY A 90 -15.41 -14.69 5.22
C GLY A 90 -15.49 -14.51 6.74
N ILE A 91 -16.67 -14.63 7.35
CA ILE A 91 -16.83 -14.58 8.80
C ILE A 91 -16.50 -15.96 9.39
N ASP A 92 -15.48 -16.02 10.25
CA ASP A 92 -15.21 -17.22 11.04
C ASP A 92 -16.28 -17.39 12.13
N LEU A 93 -17.19 -18.34 11.89
CA LEU A 93 -18.31 -18.66 12.78
C LEU A 93 -17.87 -19.20 14.16
N ARG A 94 -16.60 -19.56 14.33
CA ARG A 94 -16.02 -20.08 15.59
C ARG A 94 -15.05 -19.09 16.24
N ALA A 95 -14.85 -17.92 15.64
CA ALA A 95 -13.94 -16.90 16.16
C ALA A 95 -14.37 -16.48 17.57
N LYS A 96 -13.40 -16.50 18.50
CA LYS A 96 -13.57 -15.84 19.80
C LYS A 96 -13.47 -14.33 19.62
N ALA A 97 -13.89 -13.56 20.64
CA ALA A 97 -13.89 -12.10 20.58
C ALA A 97 -12.55 -11.48 20.09
N ARG A 98 -11.40 -12.05 20.49
CA ARG A 98 -10.06 -11.61 20.06
C ARG A 98 -9.69 -11.90 18.60
N GLN A 99 -10.41 -12.84 17.98
CA GLN A 99 -10.16 -13.33 16.62
C GLN A 99 -11.18 -12.77 15.62
N LYS A 100 -12.24 -12.09 16.11
CA LYS A 100 -13.22 -11.44 15.24
C LYS A 100 -12.53 -10.38 14.38
N ARG A 101 -13.00 -10.23 13.15
CA ARG A 101 -12.51 -9.24 12.17
C ARG A 101 -13.69 -8.56 11.51
N ILE A 102 -13.48 -7.32 11.04
CA ILE A 102 -14.46 -6.65 10.18
C ILE A 102 -14.43 -7.34 8.80
N PRO A 103 -15.57 -7.82 8.27
CA PRO A 103 -15.59 -8.50 6.98
C PRO A 103 -15.14 -7.58 5.84
N SER A 104 -14.39 -8.12 4.87
CA SER A 104 -13.89 -7.36 3.71
C SER A 104 -15.02 -6.73 2.88
N VAL A 105 -16.21 -7.35 2.89
CA VAL A 105 -17.40 -6.81 2.23
C VAL A 105 -17.85 -5.49 2.84
N ILE A 106 -17.63 -5.26 4.14
CA ILE A 106 -17.86 -3.95 4.78
C ILE A 106 -16.76 -2.98 4.40
N LEU A 107 -15.49 -3.40 4.45
CA LEU A 107 -14.33 -2.55 4.15
C LEU A 107 -14.35 -1.98 2.72
N ARG A 108 -15.03 -2.67 1.78
CA ARG A 108 -15.17 -2.28 0.38
C ARG A 108 -16.53 -1.66 0.04
N SER A 109 -17.37 -1.41 1.04
CA SER A 109 -18.72 -0.88 0.82
C SER A 109 -18.76 0.65 0.77
N PRO A 110 -19.80 1.24 0.16
CA PRO A 110 -20.01 2.69 0.17
C PRO A 110 -20.16 3.27 1.58
N LYS A 111 -19.86 4.57 1.74
CA LYS A 111 -19.88 5.31 3.02
C LYS A 111 -21.13 5.05 3.86
N ALA A 112 -22.32 5.06 3.26
CA ALA A 112 -23.58 4.84 3.97
C ALA A 112 -23.70 3.44 4.61
N VAL A 113 -23.18 2.41 3.95
CA VAL A 113 -23.18 1.02 4.44
C VAL A 113 -22.15 0.86 5.56
N VAL A 114 -20.96 1.44 5.39
CA VAL A 114 -19.92 1.46 6.42
C VAL A 114 -20.41 2.21 7.67
N SER A 115 -21.06 3.37 7.51
CA SER A 115 -21.63 4.13 8.63
C SER A 115 -22.69 3.34 9.39
N ALA A 116 -23.53 2.54 8.71
CA ALA A 116 -24.51 1.69 9.37
C ALA A 116 -23.87 0.57 10.21
N PHE A 117 -22.83 -0.08 9.68
CA PHE A 117 -22.03 -1.05 10.43
C PHE A 117 -21.36 -0.41 11.65
N LEU A 118 -20.67 0.72 11.46
CA LEU A 118 -19.96 1.43 12.52
C LEU A 118 -20.94 1.85 13.62
N ARG A 119 -22.09 2.46 13.28
CA ARG A 119 -23.11 2.85 14.26
C ARG A 119 -23.55 1.69 15.14
N ALA A 120 -23.92 0.56 14.55
CA ALA A 120 -24.34 -0.64 15.29
C ALA A 120 -23.22 -1.20 16.17
N TYR A 121 -21.99 -1.23 15.66
CA TYR A 121 -20.83 -1.71 16.41
C TYR A 121 -20.47 -0.79 17.60
N PHE A 122 -20.52 0.54 17.41
CA PHE A 122 -20.36 1.53 18.49
C PHE A 122 -21.52 1.49 19.49
N ASP A 123 -22.72 1.09 19.08
CA ASP A 123 -23.84 0.86 20.00
C ASP A 123 -23.65 -0.40 20.87
N CYS A 124 -22.85 -1.37 20.44
CA CYS A 124 -22.43 -2.49 21.29
C CYS A 124 -21.32 -2.05 22.25
N ASP A 125 -20.13 -1.78 21.69
CA ASP A 125 -18.86 -1.69 22.44
C ASP A 125 -18.36 -0.25 22.65
N GLY A 126 -19.05 0.74 22.07
CA GLY A 126 -18.72 2.16 22.21
C GLY A 126 -19.47 2.84 23.35
N CYS A 127 -18.89 3.90 23.90
CA CYS A 127 -19.55 4.80 24.83
C CYS A 127 -19.14 6.25 24.59
N ALA A 128 -20.04 7.18 24.93
CA ALA A 128 -19.73 8.60 24.99
C ALA A 128 -19.50 9.03 26.44
N SER A 129 -18.48 9.86 26.64
CA SER A 129 -18.07 10.45 27.91
C SER A 129 -17.97 11.96 27.77
N ILE A 130 -18.55 12.69 28.71
CA ILE A 130 -18.49 14.16 28.75
C ILE A 130 -17.05 14.67 28.89
N LYS A 131 -16.12 13.86 29.40
CA LYS A 131 -14.71 14.25 29.54
C LYS A 131 -13.81 13.68 28.44
N GLU A 132 -14.10 12.46 27.99
CA GLU A 132 -13.19 11.70 27.13
C GLU A 132 -13.65 11.59 25.67
N GLY A 133 -14.80 12.17 25.32
CA GLY A 133 -15.36 12.06 23.97
C GLY A 133 -15.96 10.67 23.72
N VAL A 134 -15.74 10.12 22.53
CA VAL A 134 -16.17 8.77 22.18
C VAL A 134 -15.04 7.79 22.48
N ILE A 135 -15.37 6.69 23.15
CA ILE A 135 -14.45 5.60 23.44
C ILE A 135 -15.08 4.31 22.93
N LEU A 136 -14.32 3.52 22.19
CA LEU A 136 -14.66 2.15 21.84
C LEU A 136 -13.60 1.20 22.39
N SER A 137 -14.04 0.09 22.98
CA SER A 137 -13.15 -0.92 23.54
C SER A 137 -13.51 -2.28 22.97
N THR A 138 -12.57 -2.91 22.26
CA THR A 138 -12.75 -4.26 21.73
C THR A 138 -11.73 -5.23 22.33
N PHE A 139 -11.90 -6.53 22.09
CA PHE A 139 -10.90 -7.55 22.41
C PHE A 139 -10.02 -7.90 21.21
N SER A 140 -10.38 -7.46 20.00
CA SER A 140 -9.66 -7.75 18.76
C SER A 140 -8.81 -6.56 18.33
N GLU A 141 -7.49 -6.73 18.34
CA GLU A 141 -6.55 -5.74 17.80
C GLU A 141 -6.79 -5.51 16.29
N ASP A 142 -7.14 -6.56 15.55
CA ASP A 142 -7.48 -6.46 14.11
C ASP A 142 -8.68 -5.52 13.89
N ILE A 143 -9.71 -5.62 14.73
CA ILE A 143 -10.86 -4.70 14.64
C ILE A 143 -10.43 -3.28 15.03
N ALA A 144 -9.67 -3.11 16.12
CA ALA A 144 -9.22 -1.79 16.55
C ALA A 144 -8.41 -1.07 15.46
N GLN A 145 -7.50 -1.78 14.79
CA GLN A 145 -6.72 -1.24 13.68
C GLN A 145 -7.60 -0.95 12.45
N ALA A 146 -8.49 -1.86 12.07
CA ALA A 146 -9.42 -1.64 10.96
C ALA A 146 -10.34 -0.45 11.20
N LEU A 147 -10.81 -0.24 12.44
CA LEU A 147 -11.59 0.93 12.82
C LEU A 147 -10.81 2.23 12.67
N GLN A 148 -9.53 2.26 13.07
CA GLN A 148 -8.69 3.44 12.89
C GLN A 148 -8.61 3.84 11.41
N VAL A 149 -8.38 2.89 10.51
CA VAL A 149 -8.34 3.13 9.06
C VAL A 149 -9.71 3.53 8.50
N LEU A 150 -10.79 2.85 8.92
CA LEU A 150 -12.13 3.19 8.46
C LEU A 150 -12.53 4.61 8.88
N LEU A 151 -12.24 5.00 10.12
CA LEU A 151 -12.57 6.33 10.66
C LEU A 151 -11.73 7.42 9.98
N LEU A 152 -10.47 7.14 9.62
CA LEU A 152 -9.65 8.06 8.82
C LEU A 152 -10.29 8.42 7.47
N ASN A 153 -11.02 7.50 6.83
CA ASN A 153 -11.76 7.80 5.58
C ASN A 153 -12.88 8.84 5.77
N TYR A 154 -13.31 9.09 7.00
CA TYR A 154 -14.26 10.14 7.34
C TYR A 154 -13.56 11.45 7.75
N GLY A 155 -12.23 11.48 7.83
CA GLY A 155 -11.47 12.57 8.44
C GLY A 155 -11.49 12.52 9.97
N ILE A 156 -11.81 11.37 10.57
CA ILE A 156 -11.85 11.17 12.02
C ILE A 156 -10.50 10.61 12.47
N LEU A 157 -9.68 11.47 13.06
CA LEU A 157 -8.45 11.11 13.74
C LEU A 157 -8.77 10.44 15.07
N THR A 158 -8.13 9.30 15.34
CA THR A 158 -8.35 8.53 16.56
C THR A 158 -7.06 8.23 17.27
N ARG A 159 -7.11 8.22 18.61
CA ARG A 159 -5.99 7.75 19.43
C ARG A 159 -6.27 6.34 19.93
N ARG A 160 -5.31 5.45 19.70
CA ARG A 160 -5.42 4.04 20.06
C ARG A 160 -4.52 3.68 21.25
N TYR A 161 -5.05 2.90 22.19
CA TYR A 161 -4.31 2.35 23.33
C TYR A 161 -4.61 0.85 23.45
N GLY A 162 -3.79 0.01 22.80
CA GLY A 162 -4.10 -1.40 22.57
C GLY A 162 -5.40 -1.52 21.77
N PRO A 163 -6.43 -2.25 22.25
CA PRO A 163 -7.66 -2.43 21.51
C PRO A 163 -8.72 -1.36 21.83
N ASN A 164 -8.31 -0.24 22.44
CA ASN A 164 -9.17 0.89 22.74
C ASN A 164 -8.96 2.02 21.74
N VAL A 165 -10.04 2.48 21.12
CA VAL A 165 -10.05 3.60 20.16
C VAL A 165 -10.76 4.78 20.80
N ARG A 166 -10.13 5.96 20.80
CA ARG A 166 -10.71 7.21 21.34
C ARG A 166 -10.84 8.27 20.25
N ILE A 167 -11.97 8.97 20.26
CA ILE A 167 -12.29 10.06 19.35
C ILE A 167 -12.63 11.30 20.19
N LYS A 168 -11.93 12.40 19.95
CA LYS A 168 -12.05 13.64 20.72
C LYS A 168 -12.23 14.83 19.77
N SER A 169 -12.41 16.01 20.36
CA SER A 169 -12.35 17.32 19.71
C SER A 169 -13.15 17.40 18.38
N MET A 170 -12.49 17.75 17.27
CA MET A 170 -13.13 17.95 15.98
C MET A 170 -13.56 16.61 15.38
N SER A 171 -12.76 15.57 15.54
CA SER A 171 -13.11 14.22 15.11
C SER A 171 -14.38 13.69 15.77
N ALA A 172 -14.70 14.12 17.00
CA ALA A 172 -15.95 13.76 17.65
C ALA A 172 -17.18 14.48 17.05
N HIS A 173 -17.01 15.67 16.45
CA HIS A 173 -18.07 16.34 15.67
C HIS A 173 -18.33 15.57 14.39
N VAL A 174 -17.27 15.29 13.63
CA VAL A 174 -17.36 14.53 12.39
C VAL A 174 -17.97 13.15 12.66
N PHE A 175 -17.60 12.49 13.76
CA PHE A 175 -18.27 11.25 14.19
C PHE A 175 -19.77 11.45 14.42
N ALA A 176 -20.18 12.50 15.11
CA ALA A 176 -21.60 12.78 15.39
C ALA A 176 -22.42 13.05 14.11
N ASP A 177 -21.81 13.70 13.13
CA ASP A 177 -22.48 14.05 11.87
C ASP A 177 -22.56 12.85 10.90
N GLU A 178 -21.48 12.06 10.81
CA GLU A 178 -21.33 11.02 9.78
C GLU A 178 -21.77 9.62 10.23
N ILE A 179 -21.66 9.32 11.52
CA ILE A 179 -21.88 7.98 12.08
C ILE A 179 -22.91 8.08 13.21
N ASN A 180 -22.60 8.80 14.28
CA ASN A 180 -23.37 8.95 15.50
C ASN A 180 -23.70 7.60 16.20
N PHE A 181 -24.33 7.68 17.38
CA PHE A 181 -24.90 6.53 18.06
C PHE A 181 -26.36 6.31 17.62
N GLY A 182 -26.79 5.05 17.51
CA GLY A 182 -28.19 4.69 17.36
C GLY A 182 -28.94 4.74 18.69
N LEU A 183 -28.26 4.48 19.83
CA LEU A 183 -28.86 4.62 21.16
C LEU A 183 -29.04 6.06 21.60
N VAL A 184 -30.27 6.44 21.96
CA VAL A 184 -30.64 7.78 22.44
C VAL A 184 -29.74 8.23 23.59
N ARG A 185 -29.59 7.40 24.63
CA ARG A 185 -28.77 7.72 25.81
C ARG A 185 -27.29 7.97 25.51
N LYS A 186 -26.75 7.38 24.43
CA LYS A 186 -25.36 7.56 24.01
C LYS A 186 -25.22 8.83 23.18
N ARG A 187 -26.18 9.12 22.29
CA ARG A 187 -26.27 10.41 21.57
C ARG A 187 -26.31 11.59 22.53
N GLU A 188 -27.22 11.58 23.51
CA GLU A 188 -27.34 12.68 24.49
C GLU A 188 -26.05 12.91 25.31
N LYS A 189 -25.24 11.86 25.51
CA LYS A 189 -23.92 12.00 26.15
C LYS A 189 -22.89 12.61 25.21
N LEU A 190 -22.91 12.22 23.94
CA LEU A 190 -22.08 12.82 22.91
C LEU A 190 -22.44 14.29 22.72
N ASP A 191 -23.72 14.64 22.61
CA ASP A 191 -24.17 16.03 22.47
C ASP A 191 -23.72 16.90 23.65
N ARG A 192 -23.75 16.36 24.87
CA ARG A 192 -23.20 17.02 26.07
C ARG A 192 -21.67 17.18 26.03
N TYR A 193 -20.96 16.21 25.48
CA TYR A 193 -19.51 16.36 25.23
C TYR A 193 -19.25 17.51 24.24
N LEU A 194 -19.95 17.53 23.10
CA LEU A 194 -19.75 18.52 22.05
C LEU A 194 -20.10 19.94 22.54
N THR A 195 -21.22 20.11 23.24
CA THR A 195 -21.66 21.40 23.76
C THR A 195 -20.79 21.93 24.91
N SER A 196 -20.12 21.06 25.68
CA SER A 196 -19.25 21.48 26.78
C SER A 196 -17.86 21.95 26.35
N HIS A 197 -17.43 21.65 25.11
CA HIS A 197 -16.13 22.02 24.58
C HIS A 197 -16.27 23.15 23.56
N ARG A 198 -16.18 24.41 23.99
CA ARG A 198 -16.39 25.58 23.10
C ARG A 198 -15.24 25.90 22.14
N TRP A 199 -14.06 25.35 22.41
CA TRP A 199 -12.84 25.61 21.65
C TRP A 199 -12.24 24.26 21.24
N PHE A 200 -12.51 23.83 20.01
CA PHE A 200 -11.90 22.64 19.46
C PHE A 200 -10.48 22.98 19.03
N LEU A 201 -9.53 22.18 19.51
CA LEU A 201 -8.15 22.24 19.04
C LEU A 201 -8.14 21.75 17.59
N ASN A 202 -7.42 22.47 16.73
CA ASN A 202 -7.05 21.96 15.42
C ASN A 202 -6.34 20.62 15.64
N GLU A 203 -6.77 19.56 14.96
CA GLU A 203 -6.18 18.24 15.12
C GLU A 203 -5.05 18.10 14.10
N ASP A 204 -3.85 17.89 14.59
CA ASP A 204 -2.69 17.62 13.76
C ASP A 204 -2.77 16.19 13.21
N PRO A 205 -2.78 15.99 11.87
CA PRO A 205 -2.79 14.67 11.26
C PRO A 205 -1.43 13.95 11.30
N THR A 206 -0.41 14.51 11.95
CA THR A 206 0.88 13.85 12.16
C THR A 206 0.83 12.84 13.31
N ASP A 207 1.77 11.87 13.29
CA ASP A 207 1.96 10.89 14.35
C ASP A 207 3.46 10.75 14.67
N GLU A 208 3.78 10.30 15.88
CA GLU A 208 5.16 10.16 16.36
C GLU A 208 5.76 8.80 15.96
N VAL A 209 6.98 8.80 15.43
CA VAL A 209 7.72 7.56 15.18
C VAL A 209 8.18 6.97 16.51
N VAL A 210 7.47 5.94 16.98
CA VAL A 210 7.77 5.29 18.27
C VAL A 210 9.07 4.45 18.22
N SER A 211 9.35 3.81 17.08
CA SER A 211 10.52 2.94 16.90
C SER A 211 10.84 2.72 15.43
N ILE A 212 12.12 2.50 15.12
CA ILE A 212 12.61 2.14 13.79
C ILE A 212 13.37 0.81 13.91
N GLU A 213 13.00 -0.17 13.10
CA GLU A 213 13.60 -1.52 13.07
C GLU A 213 14.11 -1.84 11.65
N HIS A 214 15.21 -2.60 11.54
CA HIS A 214 15.79 -3.00 10.26
C HIS A 214 15.53 -4.49 9.96
N GLY A 215 15.15 -4.81 8.73
CA GLY A 215 14.85 -6.19 8.31
C GLY A 215 14.81 -6.34 6.78
N VAL A 216 14.53 -7.56 6.31
CA VAL A 216 14.38 -7.90 4.89
C VAL A 216 13.00 -8.52 4.68
N ALA A 217 12.25 -8.04 3.69
CA ALA A 217 10.92 -8.54 3.33
C ALA A 217 10.65 -8.30 1.85
N ASP A 218 9.64 -8.98 1.30
CA ASP A 218 9.10 -8.64 -0.01
C ASP A 218 8.50 -7.22 0.05
N VAL A 219 8.92 -6.36 -0.87
CA VAL A 219 8.45 -4.97 -0.96
C VAL A 219 7.52 -4.81 -2.14
N TYR A 220 6.51 -3.96 -1.96
CA TYR A 220 5.51 -3.63 -2.96
C TYR A 220 5.46 -2.11 -3.08
N ASP A 221 5.34 -1.61 -4.30
CA ASP A 221 5.12 -0.18 -4.55
C ASP A 221 4.01 0.00 -5.57
N ILE A 222 3.33 1.16 -5.51
CA ILE A 222 2.18 1.49 -6.34
C ILE A 222 2.41 2.86 -6.96
N THR A 223 2.42 2.92 -8.29
CA THR A 223 2.41 4.19 -9.02
C THR A 223 0.98 4.71 -9.10
N VAL A 224 0.70 5.82 -8.41
CA VAL A 224 -0.58 6.53 -8.49
C VAL A 224 -0.46 7.67 -9.49
N ASP A 225 -1.36 7.68 -10.48
CA ASP A 225 -1.46 8.76 -11.46
C ASP A 225 -1.90 10.08 -10.80
N HIS A 226 -1.38 11.19 -11.29
CA HIS A 226 -1.63 12.58 -10.84
C HIS A 226 -1.18 12.97 -9.41
N SER A 227 -1.56 12.23 -8.37
CA SER A 227 -1.25 12.60 -6.98
C SER A 227 0.14 12.15 -6.55
N HIS A 228 0.61 11.03 -7.11
CA HIS A 228 1.90 10.40 -6.83
C HIS A 228 2.19 10.18 -5.33
N HIS A 229 1.11 10.06 -4.55
CA HIS A 229 1.11 9.59 -3.18
C HIS A 229 -0.10 8.68 -2.98
N TYR A 230 0.03 7.71 -2.09
CA TYR A 230 -1.06 6.84 -1.68
C TYR A 230 -1.11 6.70 -0.16
N VAL A 231 -2.29 6.36 0.34
CA VAL A 231 -2.47 6.01 1.75
C VAL A 231 -2.35 4.50 1.89
N ALA A 232 -1.39 4.04 2.69
CA ALA A 232 -1.29 2.64 3.10
C ALA A 232 -1.16 2.57 4.62
N ASN A 233 -1.98 1.71 5.24
CA ASN A 233 -2.07 1.56 6.69
C ASN A 233 -2.30 2.87 7.46
N GLY A 234 -3.02 3.83 6.86
CA GLY A 234 -3.31 5.12 7.48
C GLY A 234 -2.17 6.15 7.39
N MET A 235 -1.08 5.84 6.68
CA MET A 235 0.03 6.76 6.44
C MET A 235 0.10 7.15 4.96
N VAL A 236 0.53 8.38 4.68
CA VAL A 236 0.77 8.88 3.32
C VAL A 236 2.20 8.50 2.89
N HIS A 237 2.34 7.83 1.75
CA HIS A 237 3.63 7.40 1.17
C HIS A 237 3.95 8.22 -0.09
N HIS A 238 5.22 8.58 -0.34
CA HIS A 238 5.63 9.52 -1.40
C HIS A 238 7.04 9.24 -2.02
N ASN A 239 7.29 9.72 -3.26
CA ASN A 239 8.55 9.61 -4.02
C ASN A 239 9.44 10.90 -4.07
N SER A 240 10.57 10.91 -3.36
CA SER A 240 11.77 11.82 -3.34
C SER A 240 11.67 13.35 -3.59
N LEU A 241 11.34 13.88 -4.79
CA LEU A 241 11.45 15.34 -5.06
C LEU A 241 10.46 16.16 -4.24
N TRP A 242 9.17 15.81 -4.28
CA TRP A 242 8.16 16.60 -3.56
C TRP A 242 8.28 16.46 -2.07
N HIS A 243 8.85 15.36 -1.56
CA HIS A 243 9.13 15.22 -0.14
C HIS A 243 10.05 16.35 0.32
N SER A 244 11.13 16.66 -0.41
CA SER A 244 11.98 17.82 -0.08
C SER A 244 11.25 19.14 -0.14
N ARG A 245 10.31 19.33 -1.07
CA ARG A 245 9.59 20.61 -1.22
C ARG A 245 8.56 20.80 -0.12
N ILE A 246 7.79 19.76 0.17
CA ILE A 246 6.77 19.76 1.21
C ILE A 246 7.46 20.02 2.56
N MET A 247 8.53 19.28 2.88
CA MET A 247 9.22 19.45 4.17
C MET A 247 9.82 20.85 4.32
N ARG A 248 10.41 21.42 3.26
CA ARG A 248 10.88 22.81 3.28
C ARG A 248 9.72 23.80 3.51
N GLN A 249 8.62 23.61 2.78
CA GLN A 249 7.44 24.47 2.91
C GLN A 249 6.80 24.37 4.31
N LEU A 250 6.79 23.17 4.91
CA LEU A 250 6.34 22.98 6.30
C LEU A 250 7.25 23.72 7.28
N GLY A 251 8.57 23.72 7.05
CA GLY A 251 9.51 24.53 7.83
C GLY A 251 9.27 26.02 7.67
N ASP A 252 9.11 26.49 6.42
CA ASP A 252 8.84 27.91 6.11
C ASP A 252 7.52 28.40 6.72
N LEU A 253 6.50 27.54 6.79
CA LEU A 253 5.21 27.83 7.41
C LEU A 253 5.23 27.68 8.95
N GLY A 254 6.34 27.24 9.54
CA GLY A 254 6.49 27.00 10.98
C GLY A 254 5.66 25.82 11.49
N VAL A 255 5.31 24.87 10.62
CA VAL A 255 4.57 23.65 10.98
C VAL A 255 5.50 22.64 11.65
N ILE A 256 6.74 22.54 11.16
CA ILE A 256 7.81 21.75 11.78
C ILE A 256 8.84 22.69 12.42
N THR A 257 9.47 22.23 13.48
CA THR A 257 10.52 22.97 14.19
C THR A 257 11.82 23.01 13.38
N ASP A 258 12.70 23.95 13.73
CA ASP A 258 14.05 24.02 13.16
C ASP A 258 14.83 22.71 13.37
N SER A 259 14.61 22.04 14.52
CA SER A 259 15.24 20.76 14.82
C SER A 259 14.77 19.65 13.87
N GLU A 260 13.46 19.54 13.63
CA GLU A 260 12.89 18.57 12.70
C GLU A 260 13.28 18.87 11.24
N THR A 261 13.44 20.15 10.90
CA THR A 261 13.96 20.57 9.60
C THR A 261 15.41 20.10 9.40
N ILE A 262 16.25 20.22 10.42
CA ILE A 262 17.64 19.73 10.40
C ILE A 262 17.69 18.20 10.32
N GLU A 263 16.85 17.50 11.08
CA GLU A 263 16.76 16.04 11.06
C GLU A 263 16.32 15.54 9.68
N PHE A 264 15.29 16.15 9.10
CA PHE A 264 14.87 15.88 7.73
C PHE A 264 16.02 16.10 6.75
N ALA A 265 16.73 17.24 6.85
CA ALA A 265 17.84 17.53 5.94
C ALA A 265 18.95 16.47 6.04
N GLN A 266 19.24 15.98 7.25
CA GLN A 266 20.20 14.90 7.47
C GLN A 266 19.73 13.59 6.82
N LEU A 267 18.50 13.16 7.06
CA LEU A 267 17.93 11.95 6.45
C LEU A 267 17.88 12.04 4.93
N HIS A 268 17.38 13.16 4.40
CA HIS A 268 17.26 13.40 2.96
C HIS A 268 18.63 13.41 2.27
N SER A 269 19.65 14.02 2.89
CA SER A 269 21.02 13.98 2.36
C SER A 269 21.62 12.58 2.37
N GLY A 270 21.24 11.72 3.34
CA GLY A 270 21.62 10.31 3.35
C GLY A 270 21.02 9.53 2.18
N VAL A 271 19.74 9.73 1.88
CA VAL A 271 19.05 9.09 0.73
C VAL A 271 19.62 9.55 -0.61
N LEU A 272 19.92 10.84 -0.73
CA LEU A 272 20.50 11.43 -1.94
C LEU A 272 22.02 11.30 -2.01
N SER A 273 22.66 10.61 -1.07
CA SER A 273 24.12 10.52 -1.03
C SER A 273 24.65 9.77 -2.26
N PRO A 274 25.59 10.35 -3.03
CA PRO A 274 26.20 9.66 -4.15
C PRO A 274 27.05 8.49 -3.64
N SER A 275 27.00 7.36 -4.35
CA SER A 275 27.88 6.21 -4.08
C SER A 275 29.16 6.35 -4.91
N SER A 276 30.28 5.89 -4.34
CA SER A 276 31.58 5.88 -5.01
C SER A 276 31.72 4.79 -6.08
N THR A 277 30.84 3.80 -6.08
CA THR A 277 30.95 2.59 -6.93
C THR A 277 29.70 2.30 -7.75
N SER A 278 28.59 2.95 -7.42
CA SER A 278 27.30 2.72 -8.06
C SER A 278 26.56 4.03 -8.27
N LEU A 279 25.77 4.09 -9.34
CA LEU A 279 24.87 5.21 -9.56
C LEU A 279 23.77 5.20 -8.49
N ASN A 280 23.57 6.31 -7.77
CA ASN A 280 22.39 6.46 -6.92
C ASN A 280 21.22 6.99 -7.78
N PRO A 281 20.19 6.18 -8.07
CA PRO A 281 19.09 6.60 -8.92
C PRO A 281 18.25 7.72 -8.30
N TYR A 282 18.13 7.78 -6.96
CA TYR A 282 17.41 8.85 -6.28
C TYR A 282 18.11 10.20 -6.41
N TYR A 283 19.45 10.21 -6.27
CA TYR A 283 20.25 11.41 -6.49
C TYR A 283 20.15 11.90 -7.93
N LEU A 284 20.32 10.99 -8.90
CA LEU A 284 20.25 11.31 -10.32
C LEU A 284 18.87 11.86 -10.71
N GLY A 285 17.80 11.14 -10.35
CA GLY A 285 16.44 11.55 -10.66
C GLY A 285 16.07 12.90 -10.03
N PHE A 286 16.48 13.11 -8.76
CA PHE A 286 16.28 14.39 -8.09
C PHE A 286 16.95 15.55 -8.84
N LYS A 287 18.22 15.37 -9.23
CA LYS A 287 18.99 16.40 -9.96
C LYS A 287 18.46 16.66 -11.36
N MET A 288 18.01 15.62 -12.06
CA MET A 288 17.36 15.78 -13.35
C MET A 288 16.07 16.59 -13.26
N LEU A 289 15.24 16.35 -12.24
CA LEU A 289 14.01 17.12 -12.05
C LEU A 289 14.29 18.58 -11.65
N GLU A 290 15.30 18.84 -10.80
CA GLU A 290 15.76 20.21 -10.50
C GLU A 290 16.25 20.93 -11.77
N ASP A 291 16.98 20.24 -12.64
CA ASP A 291 17.46 20.81 -13.90
C ASP A 291 16.32 21.12 -14.88
N ILE A 292 15.34 20.23 -15.00
CA ILE A 292 14.15 20.47 -15.83
C ILE A 292 13.41 21.72 -15.36
N GLU A 293 13.15 21.82 -14.05
CA GLU A 293 12.48 23.01 -13.52
C GLU A 293 13.27 24.28 -13.83
N ARG A 294 14.57 24.28 -13.51
CA ARG A 294 15.46 25.41 -13.74
C ARG A 294 15.42 25.88 -15.20
N ARG A 295 15.51 24.95 -16.16
CA ARG A 295 15.54 25.27 -17.60
C ARG A 295 14.21 25.75 -18.15
N TRP A 296 13.08 25.29 -17.63
CA TRP A 296 11.75 25.73 -18.06
C TRP A 296 11.24 26.95 -17.30
N ASP A 297 11.75 27.22 -16.10
CA ASP A 297 11.51 28.49 -15.42
C ASP A 297 12.32 29.63 -16.03
N ASN A 298 13.57 29.34 -16.45
CA ASN A 298 14.51 30.34 -16.95
C ASN A 298 15.08 29.98 -18.34
N PRO A 299 14.25 29.82 -19.39
CA PRO A 299 14.74 29.49 -20.72
C PRO A 299 15.55 30.64 -21.33
N THR A 300 16.62 30.31 -22.05
CA THR A 300 17.42 31.30 -22.78
C THR A 300 16.61 31.96 -23.90
N LYS A 301 17.02 33.17 -24.34
CA LYS A 301 16.33 33.87 -25.45
C LYS A 301 16.24 33.01 -26.71
N GLU A 302 17.30 32.27 -27.01
CA GLU A 302 17.35 31.36 -28.15
C GLU A 302 16.34 30.20 -28.01
N GLU A 303 16.18 29.62 -26.82
CA GLU A 303 15.18 28.57 -26.57
C GLU A 303 13.75 29.10 -26.61
N GLN A 304 13.52 30.35 -26.21
CA GLN A 304 12.22 31.00 -26.35
C GLN A 304 11.84 31.17 -27.83
N GLU A 305 12.79 31.62 -28.65
CA GLU A 305 12.57 31.86 -30.09
C GLU A 305 12.48 30.55 -30.90
N LYS A 306 13.36 29.58 -30.64
CA LYS A 306 13.45 28.34 -31.44
C LYS A 306 12.51 27.23 -30.95
N LEU A 307 12.35 27.08 -29.64
CA LEU A 307 11.59 25.99 -29.03
C LEU A 307 10.25 26.45 -28.45
N GLY A 308 9.95 27.75 -28.48
CA GLY A 308 8.70 28.30 -27.96
C GLY A 308 8.54 28.18 -26.45
N ARG A 309 9.65 27.99 -25.71
CA ARG A 309 9.60 27.86 -24.24
C ARG A 309 9.14 29.16 -23.61
N LYS A 310 8.25 29.08 -22.63
CA LYS A 310 7.79 30.22 -21.85
C LYS A 310 8.44 30.18 -20.46
N PRO A 311 8.97 31.30 -19.94
CA PRO A 311 9.45 31.37 -18.57
C PRO A 311 8.38 31.01 -17.53
N GLY A 312 8.80 30.49 -16.39
CA GLY A 312 7.93 30.07 -15.27
C GLY A 312 7.14 28.78 -15.50
N MET A 313 7.53 27.95 -16.47
CA MET A 313 6.84 26.70 -16.79
C MET A 313 7.53 25.45 -16.24
N GLY A 314 8.52 25.61 -15.36
CA GLY A 314 9.32 24.50 -14.81
C GLY A 314 8.46 23.44 -14.11
N HIS A 315 7.57 23.89 -13.23
CA HIS A 315 6.67 23.02 -12.50
C HIS A 315 5.71 22.25 -13.44
N GLN A 316 5.13 22.94 -14.42
CA GLN A 316 4.26 22.33 -15.42
C GLN A 316 5.02 21.31 -16.25
N LYS A 317 6.28 21.62 -16.62
CA LYS A 317 7.11 20.70 -17.37
C LYS A 317 7.44 19.44 -16.58
N ILE A 318 7.77 19.55 -15.28
CA ILE A 318 7.97 18.36 -14.44
C ILE A 318 6.76 17.43 -14.50
N PHE A 319 5.54 17.97 -14.42
CA PHE A 319 4.33 17.16 -14.54
C PHE A 319 4.16 16.53 -15.92
N GLU A 320 4.39 17.29 -16.99
CA GLU A 320 4.35 16.77 -18.37
C GLU A 320 5.35 15.62 -18.58
N VAL A 321 6.59 15.77 -18.07
CA VAL A 321 7.61 14.72 -18.15
C VAL A 321 7.16 13.47 -17.40
N ARG A 322 6.57 13.62 -16.22
CA ARG A 322 6.05 12.48 -15.44
C ARG A 322 4.89 11.76 -16.12
N GLU A 323 4.12 12.47 -16.94
CA GLU A 323 3.00 11.90 -17.69
C GLU A 323 3.48 11.16 -18.95
N LEU A 324 4.51 11.68 -19.62
CA LEU A 324 4.92 11.20 -20.95
C LEU A 324 6.16 10.30 -20.95
N ASP A 325 7.00 10.37 -19.92
CA ASP A 325 8.28 9.67 -19.88
C ASP A 325 8.33 8.55 -18.85
N ASN A 326 8.89 7.40 -19.24
CA ASN A 326 9.32 6.32 -18.34
C ASN A 326 10.82 6.47 -18.02
N ASP A 327 11.40 5.62 -17.16
CA ASP A 327 12.82 5.77 -16.75
C ASP A 327 13.79 5.84 -17.93
N VAL A 328 13.57 5.02 -18.96
CA VAL A 328 14.41 4.96 -20.16
C VAL A 328 14.30 6.26 -20.97
N SER A 329 13.09 6.74 -21.24
CA SER A 329 12.91 7.98 -22.00
C SER A 329 13.28 9.20 -21.17
N PHE A 330 13.06 9.19 -19.86
CA PHE A 330 13.45 10.24 -18.93
C PHE A 330 14.95 10.46 -18.94
N LEU A 331 15.74 9.39 -18.79
CA LEU A 331 17.20 9.44 -18.91
C LEU A 331 17.63 9.89 -20.30
N ARG A 332 17.08 9.28 -21.36
CA ARG A 332 17.47 9.61 -22.74
C ARG A 332 17.22 11.07 -23.10
N ASN A 333 16.09 11.62 -22.67
CA ASN A 333 15.60 12.93 -23.07
C ASN A 333 16.14 14.07 -22.17
N TYR A 334 16.40 13.79 -20.89
CA TYR A 334 16.69 14.83 -19.90
C TYR A 334 18.03 14.68 -19.16
N LEU A 335 18.79 13.59 -19.35
CA LEU A 335 20.17 13.53 -18.88
C LEU A 335 21.09 14.26 -19.88
N THR A 336 21.26 15.56 -19.64
CA THR A 336 21.98 16.47 -20.52
C THR A 336 23.50 16.40 -20.32
N GLU A 337 24.24 16.97 -21.28
CA GLU A 337 25.69 17.13 -21.17
C GLU A 337 26.08 17.91 -19.90
N ASP A 338 25.38 19.00 -19.60
CA ASP A 338 25.63 19.82 -18.42
C ASP A 338 25.41 19.02 -17.13
N LEU A 339 24.33 18.24 -17.05
CA LEU A 339 24.08 17.37 -15.89
C LEU A 339 25.14 16.29 -15.73
N ILE A 340 25.57 15.64 -16.82
CA ILE A 340 26.62 14.62 -16.75
C ILE A 340 27.93 15.21 -16.22
N LYS A 341 28.26 16.44 -16.61
CA LYS A 341 29.43 17.16 -16.09
C LYS A 341 29.24 17.60 -14.64
N ASP A 342 28.09 18.19 -14.31
CA ASP A 342 27.76 18.68 -12.97
C ASP A 342 27.75 17.54 -11.93
N LEU A 343 27.34 16.34 -12.35
CA LEU A 343 27.25 15.14 -11.51
C LEU A 343 28.50 14.24 -11.60
N ASP A 344 29.52 14.65 -12.38
CA ASP A 344 30.78 13.92 -12.59
C ASP A 344 30.57 12.44 -13.01
N LEU A 345 29.63 12.21 -13.94
CA LEU A 345 29.26 10.86 -14.38
C LEU A 345 30.20 10.33 -15.48
N TYR A 346 30.74 9.13 -15.26
CA TYR A 346 31.60 8.40 -16.19
C TYR A 346 31.21 6.92 -16.29
N LEU A 347 31.55 6.27 -17.40
CA LEU A 347 31.50 4.80 -17.49
C LEU A 347 32.84 4.21 -17.04
N PHE A 348 32.79 3.29 -16.10
CA PHE A 348 33.96 2.60 -15.59
C PHE A 348 34.04 1.19 -16.13
N LYS A 349 35.25 0.71 -16.38
CA LYS A 349 35.54 -0.70 -16.68
C LYS A 349 36.62 -1.19 -15.74
N LYS A 350 36.52 -2.46 -15.32
CA LYS A 350 37.56 -3.12 -14.55
C LYS A 350 38.68 -3.55 -15.52
N ASP A 351 39.89 -3.02 -15.34
CA ASP A 351 41.10 -3.44 -16.04
C ASP A 351 42.04 -4.11 -15.03
N GLY A 352 42.09 -5.44 -15.06
CA GLY A 352 42.70 -6.23 -13.99
C GLY A 352 41.94 -6.08 -12.66
N ASP A 353 42.61 -5.49 -11.65
CA ASP A 353 42.03 -5.21 -10.34
C ASP A 353 41.69 -3.73 -10.09
N GLU A 354 41.92 -2.85 -11.08
CA GLU A 354 41.65 -1.42 -10.96
C GLU A 354 40.44 -1.00 -11.79
N TRP A 355 39.70 -0.01 -11.29
CA TRP A 355 38.62 0.64 -12.04
C TRP A 355 39.19 1.80 -12.85
N VAL A 356 39.06 1.73 -14.17
CA VAL A 356 39.53 2.77 -15.08
C VAL A 356 38.33 3.42 -15.77
N ILE A 357 38.38 4.75 -15.91
CA ILE A 357 37.39 5.48 -16.70
C ILE A 357 37.53 5.05 -18.17
N SER A 358 36.49 4.37 -18.65
CA SER A 358 36.42 3.85 -20.02
C SER A 358 35.86 4.86 -21.00
N GLU A 359 34.96 5.76 -20.55
CA GLU A 359 34.30 6.73 -21.42
C GLU A 359 33.94 8.01 -20.68
N LYS A 360 34.11 9.14 -21.37
CA LYS A 360 33.84 10.51 -20.88
C LYS A 360 32.91 11.31 -21.79
N ASN A 361 32.65 10.84 -23.00
CA ASN A 361 31.68 11.45 -23.89
C ASN A 361 30.27 11.29 -23.32
N TRP A 362 29.55 12.41 -23.14
CA TRP A 362 28.29 12.44 -22.43
C TRP A 362 27.18 11.59 -23.11
N GLU A 363 27.15 11.55 -24.45
CA GLU A 363 26.14 10.75 -25.18
C GLU A 363 26.34 9.28 -24.87
N LYS A 364 27.59 8.81 -24.89
CA LYS A 364 27.90 7.41 -24.57
C LYS A 364 27.68 7.09 -23.09
N VAL A 365 27.97 8.01 -22.17
CA VAL A 365 27.66 7.83 -20.74
C VAL A 365 26.16 7.71 -20.54
N ARG A 366 25.36 8.64 -21.10
CA ARG A 366 23.89 8.58 -21.07
C ARG A 366 23.39 7.27 -21.65
N ASP A 367 23.83 6.92 -22.85
CA ASP A 367 23.34 5.73 -23.56
C ASP A 367 23.73 4.44 -22.83
N GLY A 368 24.89 4.42 -22.17
CA GLY A 368 25.29 3.32 -21.27
C GLY A 368 24.39 3.18 -20.05
N ILE A 369 24.02 4.30 -19.40
CA ILE A 369 23.08 4.31 -18.26
C ILE A 369 21.67 3.92 -18.73
N VAL A 370 21.25 4.37 -19.92
CA VAL A 370 19.95 3.98 -20.49
C VAL A 370 19.91 2.50 -20.83
N ALA A 371 21.00 1.96 -21.39
CA ALA A 371 21.12 0.53 -21.70
C ALA A 371 21.05 -0.32 -20.43
N SER A 372 21.67 0.10 -19.32
CA SER A 372 21.57 -0.63 -18.05
C SER A 372 20.17 -0.62 -17.43
N MET A 373 19.29 0.28 -17.86
CA MET A 373 17.87 0.30 -17.46
C MET A 373 16.98 -0.52 -18.41
N THR A 374 17.46 -0.83 -19.62
CA THR A 374 16.73 -1.67 -20.58
C THR A 374 16.81 -3.13 -20.09
N ASN A 375 15.64 -3.76 -19.89
CA ASN A 375 15.53 -5.08 -19.22
C ASN A 375 16.24 -5.14 -17.86
N PHE A 376 16.34 -4.01 -17.15
CA PHE A 376 17.10 -3.85 -15.89
C PHE A 376 18.56 -4.33 -15.97
N GLY A 377 19.18 -4.25 -17.16
CA GLY A 377 20.56 -4.69 -17.38
C GLY A 377 20.72 -6.21 -17.39
N TYR A 378 19.61 -6.96 -17.38
CA TYR A 378 19.64 -8.40 -17.56
C TYR A 378 19.65 -8.75 -19.05
N PRO A 379 20.37 -9.81 -19.44
CA PRO A 379 20.39 -10.27 -20.82
C PRO A 379 19.00 -10.75 -21.27
N TYR A 380 18.61 -10.38 -22.49
CA TYR A 380 17.34 -10.83 -23.06
C TYR A 380 17.50 -12.23 -23.67
N LEU A 381 16.94 -13.23 -23.01
CA LEU A 381 17.03 -14.64 -23.42
C LEU A 381 15.66 -15.15 -23.88
N VAL A 382 15.64 -15.88 -25.00
CA VAL A 382 14.42 -16.53 -25.52
C VAL A 382 14.64 -18.02 -25.68
N ILE A 383 13.60 -18.82 -25.41
CA ILE A 383 13.61 -20.23 -25.79
C ILE A 383 13.28 -20.29 -27.28
N ASP A 384 14.27 -20.63 -28.10
CA ASP A 384 14.13 -20.72 -29.56
C ASP A 384 13.61 -22.11 -29.97
N ASN A 385 14.07 -23.17 -29.30
CA ASN A 385 13.63 -24.54 -29.60
C ASN A 385 13.63 -25.45 -28.36
N GLY A 386 12.48 -26.07 -28.04
CA GLY A 386 12.32 -27.03 -26.93
C GLY A 386 12.52 -28.51 -27.32
N ASP A 387 12.77 -28.79 -28.60
CA ASP A 387 13.11 -30.12 -29.12
C ASP A 387 14.32 -30.03 -30.05
N TYR A 388 15.38 -29.38 -29.55
CA TYR A 388 16.59 -29.22 -30.32
C TYR A 388 17.18 -30.58 -30.70
N ARG A 389 17.53 -30.72 -31.99
CA ARG A 389 18.03 -31.96 -32.62
C ARG A 389 17.08 -33.18 -32.49
N GLY A 390 15.81 -32.98 -32.13
CA GLY A 390 14.85 -34.07 -31.93
C GLY A 390 15.09 -34.90 -30.66
N ASN A 391 15.90 -34.38 -29.73
CA ASN A 391 16.32 -35.07 -28.50
C ASN A 391 15.63 -34.52 -27.23
N ARG A 392 14.67 -33.61 -27.37
CA ARG A 392 14.08 -32.81 -26.27
C ARG A 392 15.11 -31.98 -25.52
N GLU A 393 16.16 -31.57 -26.22
CA GLU A 393 17.18 -30.66 -25.72
C GLU A 393 16.66 -29.22 -25.82
N LEU A 394 17.01 -28.37 -24.86
CA LEU A 394 16.55 -26.98 -24.81
C LEU A 394 17.58 -26.07 -25.50
N TYR A 395 17.14 -25.30 -26.50
CA TYR A 395 17.94 -24.30 -27.17
C TYR A 395 17.46 -22.90 -26.82
N ILE A 396 18.31 -22.17 -26.10
CA ILE A 396 18.12 -20.80 -25.66
C ILE A 396 18.94 -19.89 -26.57
N LYS A 397 18.36 -18.77 -26.98
CA LYS A 397 19.04 -17.75 -27.76
C LYS A 397 19.14 -16.48 -26.95
N HIS A 398 20.37 -16.00 -26.76
CA HIS A 398 20.61 -14.65 -26.26
C HIS A 398 20.40 -13.67 -27.40
N MET A 399 19.38 -12.83 -27.25
CA MET A 399 19.12 -11.71 -28.13
C MET A 399 20.14 -10.63 -27.80
N PHE A 400 21.30 -10.69 -28.47
CA PHE A 400 22.44 -9.85 -28.16
C PHE A 400 22.15 -8.37 -28.45
N GLU A 401 22.10 -7.56 -27.39
CA GLU A 401 21.85 -6.12 -27.44
C GLU A 401 23.13 -5.29 -27.18
N GLY A 402 24.30 -5.87 -27.46
CA GLY A 402 25.60 -5.20 -27.30
C GLY A 402 26.35 -5.53 -26.00
N GLN A 403 25.71 -6.24 -25.07
CA GLN A 403 26.33 -6.72 -23.84
C GLN A 403 26.59 -8.23 -23.91
N GLU A 404 27.82 -8.65 -23.61
CA GLU A 404 28.19 -10.06 -23.57
C GLU A 404 27.77 -10.70 -22.24
N LEU A 405 27.48 -12.00 -22.27
CA LEU A 405 27.23 -12.76 -21.04
C LEU A 405 28.54 -12.97 -20.28
N ASP A 406 28.50 -12.84 -18.95
CA ASP A 406 29.55 -13.40 -18.10
C ASP A 406 29.55 -14.93 -18.28
N LEU A 407 30.62 -15.45 -18.88
CA LEU A 407 30.71 -16.87 -19.22
C LEU A 407 30.65 -17.77 -18.00
N ASN A 408 31.30 -17.39 -16.88
CA ASN A 408 31.31 -18.20 -15.67
C ASN A 408 29.92 -18.26 -15.03
N TYR A 409 29.21 -17.14 -15.05
CA TYR A 409 27.84 -17.07 -14.53
C TYR A 409 26.85 -17.81 -15.44
N ALA A 410 26.95 -17.63 -16.76
CA ALA A 410 26.11 -18.31 -17.75
C ALA A 410 26.27 -19.83 -17.65
N GLU A 411 27.51 -20.30 -17.54
CA GLU A 411 27.86 -21.70 -17.37
C GLU A 411 27.22 -22.35 -16.13
N LYS A 412 27.27 -21.67 -14.97
CA LYS A 412 26.58 -22.14 -13.76
C LYS A 412 25.06 -22.11 -13.91
N THR A 413 24.54 -21.07 -14.59
CA THR A 413 23.10 -20.92 -14.82
C THR A 413 22.56 -22.09 -15.65
N LEU A 414 23.26 -22.54 -16.69
CA LEU A 414 22.86 -23.70 -17.50
C LEU A 414 22.71 -24.99 -16.69
N GLN A 415 23.54 -25.19 -15.67
CA GLN A 415 23.45 -26.36 -14.78
C GLN A 415 22.14 -26.37 -13.99
N HIS A 416 21.70 -25.20 -13.53
CA HIS A 416 20.41 -25.04 -12.86
C HIS A 416 19.24 -25.21 -13.82
N VAL A 417 19.35 -24.70 -15.04
CA VAL A 417 18.31 -24.90 -16.09
C VAL A 417 18.18 -26.38 -16.44
N TYR A 418 19.30 -27.11 -16.58
CA TYR A 418 19.28 -28.56 -16.78
C TYR A 418 18.61 -29.30 -15.63
N THR A 419 18.84 -28.88 -14.39
CA THR A 419 18.19 -29.50 -13.22
C THR A 419 16.65 -29.42 -13.32
N MET A 420 16.14 -28.31 -13.87
CA MET A 420 14.70 -28.13 -14.07
C MET A 420 14.18 -28.83 -15.34
N TRP A 421 14.95 -28.79 -16.44
CA TRP A 421 14.55 -29.32 -17.74
C TRP A 421 14.72 -30.85 -17.86
N GLY A 422 15.74 -31.40 -17.20
CA GLY A 422 16.07 -32.83 -17.18
C GLY A 422 16.77 -33.37 -18.43
N ARG A 423 17.17 -32.50 -19.36
CA ARG A 423 17.87 -32.82 -20.62
C ARG A 423 18.92 -31.75 -20.94
N PRO A 424 19.90 -32.03 -21.83
CA PRO A 424 20.91 -31.05 -22.21
C PRO A 424 20.33 -29.69 -22.62
N VAL A 425 21.03 -28.63 -22.23
CA VAL A 425 20.64 -27.23 -22.45
C VAL A 425 21.75 -26.51 -23.18
N HIS A 426 21.38 -25.78 -24.22
CA HIS A 426 22.27 -25.00 -25.06
C HIS A 426 21.88 -23.52 -25.00
N ILE A 427 22.86 -22.62 -24.91
CA ILE A 427 22.65 -21.19 -25.07
C ILE A 427 23.57 -20.62 -26.13
N GLU A 428 22.96 -20.02 -27.16
CA GLU A 428 23.64 -19.27 -28.19
C GLU A 428 23.87 -17.83 -27.70
N THR A 429 25.10 -17.33 -27.79
CA THR A 429 25.43 -15.93 -27.48
C THR A 429 26.57 -15.40 -28.35
N VAL A 430 26.80 -14.09 -28.34
CA VAL A 430 28.00 -13.45 -28.88
C VAL A 430 29.02 -13.25 -27.75
N TYR A 431 30.28 -13.58 -28.02
CA TYR A 431 31.42 -13.35 -27.12
C TYR A 431 32.67 -13.00 -27.95
N GLU A 432 33.35 -11.92 -27.62
CA GLU A 432 34.46 -11.32 -28.39
C GLU A 432 34.10 -11.17 -29.89
N GLY A 433 32.87 -10.75 -30.17
CA GLY A 433 32.35 -10.56 -31.52
C GLY A 433 32.10 -11.84 -32.33
N LYS A 434 32.22 -13.03 -31.71
CA LYS A 434 31.94 -14.32 -32.36
C LYS A 434 30.69 -14.97 -31.77
N ARG A 435 29.87 -15.60 -32.62
CA ARG A 435 28.76 -16.44 -32.16
C ARG A 435 29.33 -17.73 -31.56
N ILE A 436 28.93 -18.01 -30.34
CA ILE A 436 29.31 -19.21 -29.60
C ILE A 436 28.06 -19.93 -29.10
N LEU A 437 28.20 -21.23 -28.89
CA LEU A 437 27.20 -22.08 -28.27
C LEU A 437 27.81 -22.66 -26.99
N LEU A 438 27.27 -22.29 -25.84
CA LEU A 438 27.55 -22.93 -24.57
C LEU A 438 26.55 -24.06 -24.37
N THR A 439 27.01 -25.21 -23.88
CA THR A 439 26.19 -26.40 -23.68
C THR A 439 26.52 -27.04 -22.36
N TYR A 440 25.49 -27.46 -21.62
CA TYR A 440 25.62 -28.35 -20.48
C TYR A 440 24.88 -29.66 -20.75
N ASP A 441 25.61 -30.77 -20.70
CA ASP A 441 25.11 -32.12 -21.05
C ASP A 441 24.62 -32.93 -19.83
N GLY A 442 24.72 -32.37 -18.63
CA GLY A 442 24.41 -33.05 -17.36
C GLY A 442 25.65 -33.47 -16.56
N GLU A 443 26.84 -33.44 -17.16
CA GLU A 443 28.11 -33.74 -16.49
C GLU A 443 29.09 -32.56 -16.60
N ARG A 444 29.20 -31.93 -17.77
CA ARG A 444 30.20 -30.89 -18.03
C ARG A 444 29.68 -29.76 -18.92
N ASN A 445 30.25 -28.59 -18.74
CA ASN A 445 30.07 -27.46 -19.64
C ASN A 445 30.99 -27.63 -20.85
N SER A 446 30.49 -27.27 -22.03
CA SER A 446 31.28 -27.20 -23.26
C SER A 446 30.97 -25.93 -24.03
N LYS A 447 31.98 -25.39 -24.71
CA LYS A 447 31.88 -24.19 -25.54
C LYS A 447 32.30 -24.55 -26.97
N SER A 448 31.49 -24.16 -27.94
CA SER A 448 31.82 -24.28 -29.37
C SER A 448 31.57 -22.96 -30.08
N THR A 449 32.37 -22.68 -31.10
CA THR A 449 32.14 -21.52 -31.97
C THR A 449 31.18 -21.92 -33.07
N LEU A 450 30.15 -21.11 -33.31
CA LEU A 450 29.27 -21.30 -34.46
C LEU A 450 29.90 -20.58 -35.64
N GLU A 451 30.34 -21.34 -36.65
CA GLU A 451 30.75 -20.75 -37.93
C GLU A 451 29.54 -20.15 -38.65
N LYS A 452 29.79 -19.12 -39.47
CA LYS A 452 28.78 -18.21 -40.04
C LYS A 452 27.64 -18.91 -40.77
#